data_AF-A0A1S9D7E6-F1
#
_entry.id   AF-A0A1S9D7E6-F1
#
_cell.length_a   1.000
_cell.length_b   1.000
_cell.length_c   1.000
_cell.angle_alpha   90.00
_cell.angle_beta   90.00
_cell.angle_gamma   90.00
#
_symmetry.space_group_name_H-M   'P 1'
#
loop_
_entity.id
_entity.type
_entity.pdbx_description
1 polymer ?
#
loop_
_entity_poly.entity_id
_entity_poly.type
_entity_poly.pdbx_seq_one_letter_code
_entity_poly.pdbx_strand_id
1 'polypeptide(L)'
;MGWLSLRRPRNGPTAHVTSVKPSEHVQNIKHAEDFEHAEHVEELHLEYPLQDSIPDNDLPFIPAAVVRDHKLSFSKGHGRAWIVVDKIVYDCTKFIREHPGGETVIRSFVGEDCSWQFWRFHDKGIMEEWGRPLRVGRTEGIGNRFKEIPKYFGRSEMR
;
A
#
# COMPACT_ATOMS: atom_id res chain seq x y z
N MET A 1 -8.09 -3.13 53.83
CA MET A 1 -8.57 -4.45 53.37
C MET A 1 -7.44 -5.06 52.54
N GLY A 2 -6.82 -6.19 52.90
CA GLY A 2 -7.39 -7.37 53.55
C GLY A 2 -7.75 -8.37 52.45
N TRP A 3 -6.78 -9.04 51.81
CA TRP A 3 -6.16 -10.29 52.30
C TRP A 3 -7.20 -11.30 52.83
N LEU A 4 -7.47 -12.34 52.04
CA LEU A 4 -7.43 -13.70 52.58
C LEU A 4 -7.03 -14.70 51.50
N SER A 5 -6.25 -15.71 51.90
CA SER A 5 -5.79 -16.82 51.07
C SER A 5 -6.15 -18.12 51.79
N LEU A 6 -6.57 -19.15 51.04
CA LEU A 6 -6.70 -20.51 51.55
C LEU A 6 -5.78 -21.46 50.76
N ARG A 7 -5.34 -22.53 51.44
CA ARG A 7 -4.06 -23.20 51.16
C ARG A 7 -4.21 -24.63 50.59
N ARG A 8 -3.08 -25.08 50.03
CA ARG A 8 -2.69 -26.45 49.64
C ARG A 8 -2.67 -27.41 50.88
N PRO A 9 -2.23 -28.70 50.83
CA PRO A 9 -1.63 -29.48 49.72
C PRO A 9 -2.00 -30.99 49.65
N ARG A 10 -1.37 -31.72 48.71
CA ARG A 10 -0.76 -33.04 48.99
C ARG A 10 0.39 -33.37 48.00
N ASN A 11 1.33 -34.22 48.43
CA ASN A 11 2.52 -34.67 47.67
C ASN A 11 2.14 -35.95 46.87
N GLY A 12 2.84 -36.49 45.87
CA GLY A 12 4.27 -36.55 45.49
C GLY A 12 4.63 -38.05 45.23
N PRO A 13 5.86 -38.47 44.85
CA PRO A 13 7.06 -37.74 44.42
C PRO A 13 7.00 -37.37 42.89
N THR A 14 7.88 -37.62 41.89
CA THR A 14 9.15 -38.37 41.70
C THR A 14 9.98 -37.78 40.53
N ALA A 15 11.19 -38.30 40.28
CA ALA A 15 12.22 -37.69 39.41
C ALA A 15 12.21 -38.16 37.93
N HIS A 16 12.74 -37.31 37.04
CA HIS A 16 14.03 -37.59 36.39
C HIS A 16 14.76 -36.27 36.05
N VAL A 17 16.09 -36.29 36.09
CA VAL A 17 16.97 -35.12 35.86
C VAL A 17 17.68 -35.25 34.52
N THR A 18 17.77 -34.15 33.76
CA THR A 18 18.99 -33.66 33.08
C THR A 18 18.76 -32.22 32.65
N SER A 19 19.80 -31.39 32.74
CA SER A 19 19.82 -30.00 32.26
C SER A 19 21.06 -29.78 31.38
N VAL A 20 21.19 -28.57 30.82
CA VAL A 20 22.30 -28.02 30.01
C VAL A 20 22.23 -28.25 28.49
N LYS A 21 22.21 -27.12 27.76
CA LYS A 21 22.59 -26.94 26.34
C LYS A 21 23.97 -26.27 26.30
N PRO A 22 24.80 -26.38 25.23
CA PRO A 22 24.69 -25.41 24.12
C PRO A 22 25.14 -25.90 22.71
N SER A 23 25.04 -24.99 21.74
CA SER A 23 25.70 -24.92 20.42
C SER A 23 25.38 -25.92 19.29
N GLU A 24 24.65 -25.40 18.30
CA GLU A 24 25.05 -25.28 16.88
C GLU A 24 26.16 -26.21 16.32
N HIS A 25 25.87 -26.91 15.21
CA HIS A 25 26.25 -26.43 13.86
C HIS A 25 25.87 -27.46 12.78
N VAL A 26 24.83 -27.17 11.98
CA VAL A 26 24.66 -27.75 10.63
C VAL A 26 24.13 -26.65 9.71
N GLN A 27 25.01 -26.13 8.85
CA GLN A 27 24.59 -25.34 7.71
C GLN A 27 24.10 -26.28 6.60
N ASN A 28 22.85 -26.14 6.16
CA ASN A 28 22.43 -26.27 4.75
C ASN A 28 20.90 -26.17 4.59
N ILE A 29 20.42 -24.96 4.34
CA ILE A 29 19.30 -24.76 3.40
C ILE A 29 19.76 -23.64 2.45
N LYS A 30 19.91 -24.00 1.18
CA LYS A 30 19.96 -23.08 0.03
C LYS A 30 18.92 -23.57 -0.96
N HIS A 31 18.41 -22.65 -1.78
CA HIS A 31 17.34 -22.83 -2.77
C HIS A 31 15.93 -22.95 -2.15
N ALA A 32 14.91 -22.33 -2.73
CA ALA A 32 14.92 -21.22 -3.72
C ALA A 32 13.52 -20.57 -3.77
N GLU A 33 13.43 -19.25 -3.54
CA GLU A 33 12.15 -18.52 -3.54
C GLU A 33 12.18 -17.20 -4.36
N ASP A 34 13.36 -16.79 -4.85
CA ASP A 34 13.58 -15.45 -5.43
C ASP A 34 13.34 -15.33 -6.96
N PHE A 35 13.04 -16.42 -7.69
CA PHE A 35 13.13 -16.42 -9.16
C PHE A 35 11.80 -16.35 -9.93
N GLU A 36 10.66 -16.74 -9.34
CA GLU A 36 9.36 -16.69 -10.05
C GLU A 36 8.64 -15.33 -9.97
N HIS A 37 9.17 -14.39 -9.17
CA HIS A 37 8.60 -13.04 -9.01
C HIS A 37 8.93 -12.06 -10.15
N ALA A 38 9.94 -12.34 -10.98
CA ALA A 38 10.35 -11.41 -12.04
C ALA A 38 9.45 -11.51 -13.29
N GLU A 39 9.34 -12.71 -13.87
CA GLU A 39 8.64 -12.98 -15.14
C GLU A 39 7.17 -12.51 -15.10
N HIS A 40 6.42 -12.88 -14.05
CA HIS A 40 5.00 -12.57 -13.94
C HIS A 40 4.72 -11.08 -13.70
N VAL A 41 5.71 -10.31 -13.23
CA VAL A 41 5.59 -8.86 -13.07
C VAL A 41 5.77 -8.15 -14.40
N GLU A 42 6.59 -8.64 -15.33
CA GLU A 42 6.68 -8.05 -16.68
C GLU A 42 5.41 -8.28 -17.50
N GLU A 43 4.82 -9.48 -17.45
CA GLU A 43 3.59 -9.80 -18.19
C GLU A 43 2.42 -8.87 -17.80
N LEU A 44 2.27 -8.56 -16.50
CA LEU A 44 1.29 -7.59 -15.99
C LEU A 44 1.63 -6.11 -16.27
N HIS A 45 2.81 -5.79 -16.81
CA HIS A 45 3.11 -4.46 -17.37
C HIS A 45 2.73 -4.34 -18.85
N LEU A 46 2.55 -5.46 -19.58
CA LEU A 46 2.22 -5.44 -21.01
C LEU A 46 0.74 -5.15 -21.29
N GLU A 47 -0.19 -5.55 -20.42
CA GLU A 47 -1.62 -5.21 -20.57
C GLU A 47 -1.89 -3.71 -20.31
N TYR A 48 -1.15 -3.12 -19.37
CA TYR A 48 -1.31 -1.71 -18.94
C TYR A 48 0.04 -0.99 -18.85
N PRO A 49 0.63 -0.58 -20.00
CA PRO A 49 1.87 0.18 -20.05
C PRO A 49 1.68 1.65 -19.67
N LEU A 50 2.77 2.31 -19.27
CA LEU A 50 2.79 3.73 -18.90
C LEU A 50 2.55 4.64 -20.11
N GLN A 51 1.91 5.79 -19.86
CA GLN A 51 1.40 6.73 -20.86
C GLN A 51 1.95 8.13 -20.60
N ASP A 52 3.23 8.36 -20.92
CA ASP A 52 3.92 9.63 -20.68
C ASP A 52 3.46 10.76 -21.63
N SER A 53 3.07 10.40 -22.86
CA SER A 53 2.89 11.33 -23.99
C SER A 53 1.43 11.74 -24.20
N ILE A 54 0.50 10.77 -24.13
CA ILE A 54 -0.94 10.91 -24.44
C ILE A 54 -1.61 11.96 -23.51
N PRO A 55 -2.53 12.82 -23.98
CA PRO A 55 -3.31 13.73 -23.12
C PRO A 55 -4.39 12.98 -22.32
N ASP A 56 -4.80 13.50 -21.17
CA ASP A 56 -5.61 12.75 -20.19
C ASP A 56 -6.96 12.24 -20.69
N ASN A 57 -7.58 12.94 -21.65
CA ASN A 57 -8.85 12.52 -22.27
C ASN A 57 -8.72 11.27 -23.14
N ASP A 58 -7.57 11.11 -23.81
CA ASP A 58 -7.30 10.05 -24.78
C ASP A 58 -6.62 8.83 -24.14
N LEU A 59 -6.38 8.87 -22.82
CA LEU A 59 -5.88 7.74 -22.04
C LEU A 59 -6.83 6.53 -22.12
N PRO A 60 -6.28 5.30 -22.12
CA PRO A 60 -7.09 4.08 -22.19
C PRO A 60 -8.01 3.96 -20.97
N PHE A 61 -9.25 3.50 -21.19
CA PHE A 61 -10.19 3.31 -20.09
C PHE A 61 -9.93 1.99 -19.36
N ILE A 62 -9.65 2.08 -18.06
CA ILE A 62 -9.40 0.94 -17.18
C ILE A 62 -10.66 0.70 -16.33
N PRO A 63 -11.26 -0.50 -16.34
CA PRO A 63 -12.43 -0.80 -15.53
C PRO A 63 -12.15 -0.69 -14.02
N ALA A 64 -13.11 -0.12 -13.30
CA ALA A 64 -13.03 0.13 -11.85
C ALA A 64 -12.91 -1.12 -10.96
N ALA A 65 -13.01 -2.32 -11.54
CA ALA A 65 -12.73 -3.59 -10.90
C ALA A 65 -11.24 -3.92 -10.92
N VAL A 66 -10.56 -3.70 -12.06
CA VAL A 66 -9.12 -3.95 -12.25
C VAL A 66 -8.31 -3.08 -11.29
N VAL A 67 -8.58 -1.76 -11.29
CA VAL A 67 -7.92 -0.81 -10.39
C VAL A 67 -8.10 -1.20 -8.91
N ARG A 68 -9.28 -1.70 -8.53
CA ARG A 68 -9.57 -2.14 -7.16
C ARG A 68 -8.87 -3.45 -6.78
N ASP A 69 -8.72 -4.41 -7.70
CA ASP A 69 -8.06 -5.69 -7.40
C ASP A 69 -6.61 -5.47 -6.95
N HIS A 70 -5.91 -4.53 -7.58
CA HIS A 70 -4.54 -4.17 -7.20
C HIS A 70 -4.39 -3.87 -5.70
N LYS A 71 -5.43 -3.41 -4.99
CA LYS A 71 -5.39 -3.28 -3.53
C LYS A 71 -5.15 -4.60 -2.80
N LEU A 72 -5.84 -5.66 -3.21
CA LEU A 72 -5.70 -7.00 -2.64
C LEU A 72 -4.40 -7.65 -3.11
N SER A 73 -4.11 -7.54 -4.41
CA SER A 73 -2.94 -8.17 -5.03
C SER A 73 -1.62 -7.52 -4.56
N PHE A 74 -1.57 -6.20 -4.38
CA PHE A 74 -0.43 -5.49 -3.77
C PHE A 74 -0.26 -5.84 -2.29
N SER A 75 -1.37 -6.02 -1.56
CA SER A 75 -1.35 -6.46 -0.15
C SER A 75 -0.84 -7.90 0.03
N LYS A 76 -0.83 -8.71 -1.04
CA LYS A 76 -0.19 -10.04 -1.10
C LYS A 76 1.26 -10.01 -1.61
N GLY A 77 1.76 -8.86 -2.07
CA GLY A 77 3.11 -8.70 -2.61
C GLY A 77 3.26 -8.84 -4.14
N HIS A 78 2.19 -9.18 -4.88
CA HIS A 78 2.25 -9.46 -6.32
C HIS A 78 1.58 -8.38 -7.21
N GLY A 79 0.93 -7.36 -6.62
CA GLY A 79 0.23 -6.31 -7.36
C GLY A 79 1.05 -5.02 -7.55
N ARG A 80 0.52 -4.11 -8.40
CA ARG A 80 1.06 -2.78 -8.66
C ARG A 80 0.44 -1.75 -7.69
N ALA A 81 1.19 -0.73 -7.27
CA ALA A 81 0.75 0.32 -6.35
C ALA A 81 -0.02 1.44 -7.08
N TRP A 82 -1.16 1.09 -7.69
CA TRP A 82 -1.97 2.04 -8.45
C TRP A 82 -2.84 2.93 -7.57
N ILE A 83 -2.82 4.24 -7.81
CA ILE A 83 -3.69 5.24 -7.16
C ILE A 83 -4.50 6.01 -8.21
N VAL A 84 -5.59 6.67 -7.79
CA VAL A 84 -6.41 7.51 -8.67
C VAL A 84 -6.41 8.97 -8.20
N VAL A 85 -6.06 9.88 -9.11
CA VAL A 85 -6.20 11.34 -8.95
C VAL A 85 -6.95 11.90 -10.16
N ASP A 86 -8.00 12.67 -9.93
CA ASP A 86 -8.86 13.30 -10.93
C ASP A 86 -9.30 12.35 -12.07
N LYS A 87 -9.73 11.13 -11.69
CA LYS A 87 -10.09 10.00 -12.57
C LYS A 87 -8.93 9.34 -13.34
N ILE A 88 -7.71 9.85 -13.24
CA ILE A 88 -6.53 9.27 -13.90
C ILE A 88 -5.86 8.26 -12.97
N VAL A 89 -5.47 7.11 -13.53
CA VAL A 89 -4.78 6.01 -12.84
C VAL A 89 -3.28 6.22 -12.97
N TYR A 90 -2.58 6.23 -11.84
CA TYR A 90 -1.13 6.39 -11.76
C TYR A 90 -0.50 5.15 -11.12
N ASP A 91 0.54 4.61 -11.74
CA ASP A 91 1.31 3.50 -11.19
C ASP A 91 2.49 4.01 -10.36
N CYS A 92 2.32 4.05 -9.05
CA CYS A 92 3.37 4.45 -8.14
C CYS A 92 4.31 3.30 -7.73
N THR A 93 4.25 2.10 -8.32
CA THR A 93 4.99 0.90 -7.85
C THR A 93 6.49 1.15 -7.65
N LYS A 94 7.13 1.88 -8.58
CA LYS A 94 8.55 2.25 -8.48
C LYS A 94 8.75 3.46 -7.55
N PHE A 95 7.95 4.51 -7.74
CA PHE A 95 7.98 5.76 -6.97
C PHE A 95 7.66 5.61 -5.47
N ILE A 96 7.04 4.50 -5.04
CA ILE A 96 6.47 4.36 -3.69
C ILE A 96 7.49 4.54 -2.56
N ARG A 97 8.77 4.18 -2.80
CA ARG A 97 9.88 4.32 -1.84
C ARG A 97 10.55 5.69 -1.89
N GLU A 98 10.31 6.46 -2.95
CA GLU A 98 10.93 7.75 -3.26
C GLU A 98 10.00 8.93 -2.90
N HIS A 99 8.69 8.65 -2.77
CA HIS A 99 7.67 9.62 -2.40
C HIS A 99 8.02 10.42 -1.12
N PRO A 100 8.19 11.76 -1.20
CA PRO A 100 8.61 12.58 -0.05
C PRO A 100 7.64 12.57 1.14
N GLY A 101 6.34 12.33 0.91
CA GLY A 101 5.35 12.14 1.98
C GLY A 101 5.39 10.76 2.66
N GLY A 102 6.30 9.87 2.23
CA GLY A 102 6.50 8.52 2.75
C GLY A 102 5.65 7.45 2.07
N GLU A 103 6.20 6.23 2.00
CA GLU A 103 5.60 5.04 1.39
C GLU A 103 4.20 4.72 1.93
N THR A 104 3.99 4.87 3.24
CA THR A 104 2.71 4.58 3.93
C THR A 104 1.52 5.34 3.36
N VAL A 105 1.72 6.55 2.83
CA VAL A 105 0.64 7.36 2.24
C VAL A 105 0.13 6.69 0.96
N ILE A 106 1.02 6.37 0.01
CA ILE A 106 0.65 5.71 -1.24
C ILE A 106 0.13 4.29 -0.98
N ARG A 107 0.78 3.51 -0.09
CA ARG A 107 0.27 2.18 0.33
C ARG A 107 -1.17 2.25 0.84
N SER A 108 -1.55 3.34 1.49
CA SER A 108 -2.91 3.55 2.00
C SER A 108 -3.94 3.83 0.92
N PHE A 109 -3.55 4.22 -0.31
CA PHE A 109 -4.48 4.58 -1.39
C PHE A 109 -4.47 3.62 -2.58
N VAL A 110 -3.75 2.49 -2.50
CA VAL A 110 -3.73 1.50 -3.58
C VAL A 110 -5.15 1.01 -3.89
N GLY A 111 -5.55 1.14 -5.16
CA GLY A 111 -6.87 0.80 -5.68
C GLY A 111 -8.00 1.78 -5.33
N GLU A 112 -7.69 2.97 -4.84
CA GLU A 112 -8.66 3.99 -4.41
C GLU A 112 -8.35 5.39 -4.98
N ASP A 113 -9.35 6.28 -4.89
CA ASP A 113 -9.19 7.71 -5.14
C ASP A 113 -8.52 8.40 -3.94
N CYS A 114 -7.56 9.28 -4.23
CA CYS A 114 -6.90 10.16 -3.28
C CYS A 114 -6.93 11.64 -3.73
N SER A 115 -7.82 12.00 -4.67
CA SER A 115 -7.81 13.27 -5.39
C SER A 115 -7.81 14.49 -4.47
N TRP A 116 -8.74 14.55 -3.51
CA TRP A 116 -8.81 15.71 -2.62
C TRP A 116 -7.61 15.80 -1.68
N GLN A 117 -7.03 14.68 -1.24
CA GLN A 117 -5.83 14.67 -0.40
C GLN A 117 -4.61 15.15 -1.20
N PHE A 118 -4.46 14.68 -2.45
CA PHE A 118 -3.38 15.11 -3.34
C PHE A 118 -3.36 16.64 -3.47
N TRP A 119 -4.51 17.25 -3.80
CA TRP A 119 -4.69 18.70 -3.92
C TRP A 119 -4.69 19.50 -2.58
N ARG A 120 -4.34 18.87 -1.45
CA ARG A 120 -3.98 19.60 -0.21
C ARG A 120 -2.48 19.74 0.02
N PHE A 121 -1.65 18.97 -0.67
CA PHE A 121 -0.20 18.93 -0.46
C PHE A 121 0.62 19.15 -1.74
N HIS A 122 0.02 19.01 -2.92
CA HIS A 122 0.68 19.14 -4.22
C HIS A 122 -0.07 20.11 -5.13
N ASP A 123 0.65 20.68 -6.10
CA ASP A 123 0.11 21.52 -7.17
C ASP A 123 0.18 20.82 -8.53
N LYS A 124 -0.18 21.56 -9.60
CA LYS A 124 -0.17 21.02 -10.97
C LYS A 124 1.23 20.80 -11.53
N GLY A 125 2.23 21.58 -11.12
CA GLY A 125 3.60 21.41 -11.59
C GLY A 125 4.18 20.07 -11.16
N ILE A 126 3.91 19.64 -9.92
CA ILE A 126 4.26 18.30 -9.45
C ILE A 126 3.57 17.20 -10.28
N MET A 127 2.32 17.40 -10.70
CA MET A 127 1.62 16.43 -11.55
C MET A 127 2.15 16.41 -12.99
N GLU A 128 2.55 17.57 -13.53
CA GLU A 128 3.13 17.71 -14.88
C GLU A 128 4.56 17.16 -14.98
N GLU A 129 5.38 17.31 -13.93
CA GLU A 129 6.76 16.80 -13.86
C GLU A 129 6.83 15.33 -13.43
N TRP A 130 6.22 14.98 -12.28
CA TRP A 130 6.36 13.65 -11.67
C TRP A 130 5.18 12.72 -11.97
N GLY A 131 3.96 13.26 -12.05
CA GLY A 131 2.76 12.48 -12.30
C GLY A 131 2.65 11.99 -13.74
N ARG A 132 3.00 12.85 -14.72
CA ARG A 132 2.83 12.58 -16.16
C ARG A 132 3.43 11.25 -16.65
N PRO A 133 4.68 10.85 -16.31
CA PRO A 133 5.25 9.57 -16.70
C PRO A 133 4.68 8.36 -15.94
N LEU A 134 3.98 8.56 -14.81
CA LEU A 134 3.39 7.49 -14.00
C LEU A 134 1.95 7.13 -14.43
N ARG A 135 1.33 7.90 -15.35
CA ARG A 135 -0.03 7.65 -15.83
C ARG A 135 -0.13 6.31 -16.55
N VAL A 136 -1.24 5.61 -16.34
CA VAL A 136 -1.54 4.31 -16.98
C VAL A 136 -2.79 4.40 -17.86
N GLY A 137 -3.81 5.11 -17.39
CA GLY A 137 -5.12 5.16 -18.02
C GLY A 137 -6.08 6.07 -17.26
N ARG A 138 -7.36 6.03 -17.63
CA ARG A 138 -8.46 6.74 -16.94
C ARG A 138 -9.52 5.76 -16.45
N THR A 139 -10.18 6.05 -15.33
CA THR A 139 -11.17 5.17 -14.69
C THR A 139 -12.32 6.00 -14.11
N GLU A 140 -13.50 5.39 -13.95
CA GLU A 140 -14.66 6.04 -13.33
C GLU A 140 -15.30 5.15 -12.26
N GLY A 141 -16.18 5.69 -11.41
CA GLY A 141 -16.87 4.91 -10.37
C GLY A 141 -15.97 4.40 -9.23
N ILE A 142 -14.75 4.93 -9.10
CA ILE A 142 -13.90 4.79 -7.92
C ILE A 142 -14.11 6.03 -7.05
N GLY A 143 -14.32 5.82 -5.75
CA GLY A 143 -14.63 6.86 -4.79
C GLY A 143 -13.62 6.90 -3.66
N ASN A 144 -13.40 8.09 -3.12
CA ASN A 144 -12.52 8.33 -1.99
C ASN A 144 -13.17 7.80 -0.71
N ARG A 145 -12.49 6.92 0.06
CA ARG A 145 -13.06 6.44 1.33
C ARG A 145 -13.13 7.51 2.43
N PHE A 146 -12.38 8.61 2.28
CA PHE A 146 -12.41 9.71 3.22
C PHE A 146 -13.23 10.87 2.64
N LYS A 147 -14.15 11.42 3.45
CA LYS A 147 -14.88 12.64 3.09
C LYS A 147 -13.92 13.82 3.10
N GLU A 148 -13.97 14.67 2.07
CA GLU A 148 -13.18 15.90 2.07
C GLU A 148 -13.60 16.80 3.23
N ILE A 149 -12.61 17.33 3.96
CA ILE A 149 -12.83 18.31 5.03
C ILE A 149 -13.09 19.68 4.39
N PRO A 150 -14.25 20.31 4.62
CA PRO A 150 -14.55 21.64 4.07
C PRO A 150 -13.44 22.64 4.37
N LYS A 151 -13.06 23.44 3.38
CA LYS A 151 -12.14 24.56 3.59
C LYS A 151 -12.87 25.64 4.40
N TYR A 152 -12.70 25.62 5.72
CA TYR A 152 -13.14 26.68 6.62
C TYR A 152 -12.29 27.94 6.38
N PHE A 153 -12.61 28.66 5.31
CA PHE A 153 -12.24 30.06 5.20
C PHE A 153 -12.88 30.81 6.38
N GLY A 154 -12.06 31.51 7.17
CA GLY A 154 -12.54 32.25 8.32
C GLY A 154 -13.59 33.29 7.91
N ARG A 155 -14.64 33.48 8.72
CA ARG A 155 -15.74 34.42 8.45
C ARG A 155 -15.19 35.84 8.21
N SER A 156 -15.09 36.24 6.95
CA SER A 156 -14.64 37.55 6.49
C SER A 156 -15.79 38.39 5.94
N GLU A 157 -16.96 38.32 6.58
CA GLU A 157 -18.12 39.16 6.26
C GLU A 157 -18.59 39.83 7.56
N MET A 158 -17.84 40.85 7.99
CA MET A 158 -18.23 41.80 9.03
C MET A 158 -18.67 43.09 8.34
N ARG A 159 -19.95 43.14 7.95
CA ARG A 159 -20.64 44.31 7.39
C ARG A 159 -22.10 44.33 7.85
#